data_AF-A0A443QW35-F1
#
_entry.id   AF-A0A443QW35-F1
#
_cell.length_a   1.000
_cell.length_b   1.000
_cell.length_c   1.000
_cell.angle_alpha   90.00
_cell.angle_beta   90.00
_cell.angle_gamma   90.00
#
_symmetry.space_group_name_H-M   'P 1'
#
loop_
_entity.id
_entity.type
_entity.pdbx_description
1 polymer ?
#
loop_
_entity_poly.entity_id
_entity_poly.type
_entity_poly.pdbx_seq_one_letter_code
_entity_poly.pdbx_strand_id
1 'polypeptide(L)'
;LLGAKLVEIESKDENDFIRRNTNKGYYWISAIKPTPEATEYVTADGKKLPYQPEQLDTSEDTGDFKSCIAYNSGLWVTMNCMERANVICQVTPELGIQGVQAYDSLIERISNVPKKVTLVQRRLELVKKLLLQLMKDQKDTFEELNTNICHLK
;
A
#
# COMPACT_ATOMS: atom_id res chain seq x y z
N LEU A 1 -14.81 13.65 -17.01
CA LEU A 1 -13.68 12.69 -17.14
C LEU A 1 -12.42 13.44 -16.72
N LEU A 2 -11.83 13.06 -15.59
CA LEU A 2 -10.79 13.83 -14.84
C LEU A 2 -9.37 13.62 -15.40
N GLY A 3 -9.18 13.55 -16.72
CA GLY A 3 -7.85 13.27 -17.31
C GLY A 3 -7.22 11.94 -16.85
N ALA A 4 -8.04 11.03 -16.32
CA ALA A 4 -7.62 9.74 -15.79
C ALA A 4 -7.89 8.63 -16.81
N LYS A 5 -7.02 7.63 -16.84
CA LYS A 5 -7.20 6.39 -17.64
C LYS A 5 -7.18 5.17 -16.73
N LEU A 6 -7.65 4.03 -17.21
CA LEU A 6 -7.47 2.77 -16.48
C LEU A 6 -5.99 2.53 -16.19
N VAL A 7 -5.70 1.92 -15.04
CA VAL A 7 -4.31 1.67 -14.63
C VAL A 7 -3.62 0.71 -15.60
N GLU A 8 -2.43 1.09 -16.04
CA GLU A 8 -1.52 0.25 -16.80
C GLU A 8 -0.48 -0.24 -15.81
N ILE A 9 -0.50 -1.52 -15.46
CA ILE A 9 0.51 -2.07 -14.57
C ILE A 9 1.76 -2.33 -15.41
N GLU A 10 2.81 -1.55 -15.19
CA GLU A 10 4.04 -1.57 -15.99
C GLU A 10 5.21 -2.30 -15.28
N SER A 11 5.06 -2.63 -13.99
CA SER A 11 6.10 -3.32 -13.23
C SER A 11 5.55 -4.20 -12.11
N LYS A 12 6.41 -5.09 -11.59
CA LYS A 12 6.10 -5.91 -10.41
C LYS A 12 5.87 -5.04 -9.15
N ASP A 13 6.64 -3.96 -9.00
CA ASP A 13 6.51 -3.06 -7.84
C ASP A 13 5.15 -2.35 -7.83
N GLU A 14 4.68 -1.94 -9.01
CA GLU A 14 3.34 -1.39 -9.18
C GLU A 14 2.25 -2.43 -8.90
N ASN A 15 2.40 -3.65 -9.41
CA ASN A 15 1.51 -4.75 -9.08
C ASN A 15 1.43 -5.00 -7.56
N ASP A 16 2.58 -4.99 -6.88
CA ASP A 16 2.67 -5.15 -5.43
C ASP A 16 2.10 -3.94 -4.66
N PHE A 17 2.19 -2.73 -5.21
CA PHE A 17 1.53 -1.55 -4.67
C PHE A 17 0.00 -1.69 -4.75
N ILE A 18 -0.54 -2.06 -5.92
CA ILE A 18 -1.98 -2.25 -6.11
C ILE A 18 -2.48 -3.38 -5.20
N ARG A 19 -1.76 -4.50 -5.09
CA ARG A 19 -2.11 -5.62 -4.20
C ARG A 19 -2.29 -5.18 -2.74
N ARG A 20 -1.42 -4.29 -2.25
CA ARG A 20 -1.46 -3.82 -0.85
C ARG A 20 -2.57 -2.81 -0.58
N ASN A 21 -3.08 -2.15 -1.60
CA ASN A 21 -4.04 -1.05 -1.49
C ASN A 21 -5.44 -1.40 -2.01
N THR A 22 -5.65 -2.65 -2.47
CA THR A 22 -6.96 -3.13 -2.93
C THR A 22 -7.52 -4.16 -1.95
N ASN A 23 -8.82 -4.08 -1.70
CA ASN A 23 -9.55 -5.08 -0.91
C ASN A 23 -10.06 -6.20 -1.84
N LYS A 24 -10.58 -7.29 -1.26
CA LYS A 24 -11.24 -8.36 -2.02
C LYS A 24 -12.31 -7.77 -2.97
N GLY A 25 -12.32 -8.25 -4.21
CA GLY A 25 -13.23 -7.80 -5.25
C GLY A 25 -12.55 -7.68 -6.61
N TYR A 26 -13.35 -7.51 -7.65
CA TYR A 26 -12.88 -7.34 -9.02
C TYR A 26 -12.70 -5.86 -9.35
N TYR A 27 -11.57 -5.54 -9.96
CA TYR A 27 -11.26 -4.20 -10.44
C TYR A 27 -10.77 -4.24 -11.88
N TRP A 28 -11.46 -3.56 -12.78
CA TRP A 28 -10.98 -3.36 -14.14
C TRP A 28 -9.67 -2.58 -14.15
N ILE A 29 -8.73 -3.10 -14.94
CA ILE A 29 -7.45 -2.48 -15.28
C ILE A 29 -7.38 -2.28 -16.79
N SER A 30 -6.37 -1.58 -17.29
CA SER A 30 -6.26 -1.29 -18.72
C SER A 30 -5.91 -2.52 -19.59
N ALA A 31 -5.57 -3.66 -18.97
CA ALA A 31 -5.13 -4.84 -19.67
C ALA A 31 -6.27 -5.56 -20.40
N ILE A 32 -6.00 -5.96 -21.63
CA ILE A 32 -6.87 -6.71 -22.53
C ILE A 32 -6.08 -7.89 -23.06
N LYS A 33 -6.71 -9.06 -23.08
CA LYS A 33 -6.26 -10.25 -23.80
C LYS A 33 -6.91 -10.24 -25.19
N PRO A 34 -6.16 -9.91 -26.26
CA PRO A 34 -6.77 -9.65 -27.57
C PRO A 34 -7.39 -10.90 -28.19
N THR A 35 -6.81 -12.08 -27.93
CA THR A 35 -7.37 -13.38 -28.30
C THR A 35 -7.24 -14.38 -27.15
N PRO A 36 -8.05 -15.46 -27.11
CA PRO A 36 -7.94 -16.49 -26.08
C PRO A 36 -6.54 -17.12 -26.00
N GLU A 37 -5.84 -17.25 -27.12
CA GLU A 37 -4.51 -17.85 -27.25
C GLU A 37 -3.37 -16.85 -27.03
N ALA A 38 -3.67 -15.55 -26.94
CA ALA A 38 -2.64 -14.54 -26.76
C ALA A 38 -1.87 -14.76 -25.46
N THR A 39 -0.54 -14.71 -25.54
CA THR A 39 0.35 -14.76 -24.38
C THR A 39 0.67 -13.37 -23.84
N GLU A 40 0.24 -12.33 -24.54
CA GLU A 40 0.57 -10.93 -24.24
C GLU A 40 -0.69 -10.12 -23.98
N TYR A 41 -0.62 -9.25 -22.98
CA TYR A 41 -1.66 -8.26 -22.69
C TYR A 41 -1.36 -6.91 -23.35
N VAL A 42 -2.42 -6.30 -23.86
CA VAL A 42 -2.39 -4.98 -24.51
C VAL A 42 -3.36 -4.03 -23.82
N THR A 43 -3.18 -2.74 -24.07
CA THR A 43 -4.17 -1.71 -23.72
C THR A 43 -5.27 -1.61 -24.78
N ALA A 44 -6.32 -0.82 -24.51
CA ALA A 44 -7.38 -0.55 -25.49
C ALA A 44 -6.86 0.07 -26.81
N ASP A 45 -5.74 0.80 -26.75
CA ASP A 45 -5.08 1.38 -27.91
C ASP A 45 -4.11 0.41 -28.61
N GLY A 46 -4.02 -0.84 -28.15
CA GLY A 46 -3.14 -1.87 -28.71
C GLY A 46 -1.68 -1.79 -28.26
N LYS A 47 -1.32 -0.84 -27.37
CA LYS A 47 0.03 -0.80 -26.77
C LYS A 47 0.22 -2.03 -25.87
N LYS A 48 1.28 -2.79 -26.12
CA LYS A 48 1.70 -3.94 -25.28
C LYS A 48 2.07 -3.47 -23.88
N LEU A 49 1.61 -4.19 -22.86
CA LEU A 49 2.01 -3.95 -21.48
C LEU A 49 3.38 -4.59 -21.19
N PRO A 50 4.33 -3.84 -20.60
CA PRO A 50 5.68 -4.35 -20.35
C PRO A 50 5.70 -5.38 -19.22
N TYR A 51 4.77 -5.29 -18.26
CA TYR A 51 4.61 -6.28 -17.21
C TYR A 51 3.57 -7.34 -17.61
N GLN A 52 3.89 -8.59 -17.30
CA GLN A 52 3.03 -9.74 -17.48
C GLN A 52 2.91 -10.45 -16.12
N PRO A 53 1.71 -10.83 -15.68
CA PRO A 53 1.54 -11.53 -14.40
C PRO A 53 2.18 -12.92 -14.46
N GLU A 54 2.82 -13.34 -13.37
CA GLU A 54 3.41 -14.67 -13.25
C GLU A 54 2.34 -15.78 -13.22
N GLN A 55 1.17 -15.46 -12.66
CA GLN A 55 0.04 -16.36 -12.55
C GLN A 55 -1.26 -15.65 -12.90
N LEU A 56 -2.08 -16.31 -13.71
CA LEU A 56 -3.46 -15.91 -13.98
C LEU A 56 -4.39 -16.73 -13.12
N ASP A 57 -5.44 -16.09 -12.63
CA ASP A 57 -6.54 -16.82 -12.02
C ASP A 57 -7.41 -17.40 -13.14
N THR A 58 -7.37 -18.73 -13.28
CA THR A 58 -8.20 -19.49 -14.22
C THR A 58 -9.36 -20.20 -13.51
N SER A 59 -9.59 -19.91 -12.23
CA SER A 59 -10.56 -20.65 -11.42
C SER A 59 -12.02 -20.30 -11.74
N GLU A 60 -12.29 -19.15 -12.36
CA GLU A 60 -13.65 -18.71 -12.68
C GLU A 60 -14.02 -18.91 -14.16
N ASP A 61 -14.99 -19.79 -14.37
CA ASP A 61 -15.57 -20.07 -15.68
C ASP A 61 -16.69 -19.08 -16.06
N THR A 62 -16.32 -17.85 -16.43
CA THR A 62 -17.24 -16.77 -16.80
C THR A 62 -17.68 -16.74 -18.28
N GLY A 63 -17.76 -17.89 -18.96
CA GLY A 63 -18.33 -18.02 -20.31
C GLY A 63 -17.39 -17.71 -21.49
N ASP A 64 -17.94 -17.80 -22.71
CA ASP A 64 -17.19 -17.59 -23.95
C ASP A 64 -16.88 -16.09 -24.17
N PHE A 65 -15.67 -15.77 -24.68
CA PHE A 65 -15.16 -14.41 -24.99
C PHE A 65 -14.66 -13.55 -23.81
N LYS A 66 -13.74 -14.09 -23.00
CA LYS A 66 -13.06 -13.35 -21.92
C LYS A 66 -11.83 -12.59 -22.44
N SER A 67 -12.02 -11.36 -22.91
CA SER A 67 -10.92 -10.51 -23.37
C SER A 67 -10.51 -9.43 -22.37
N CYS A 68 -11.36 -9.04 -21.43
CA CYS A 68 -11.01 -8.01 -20.45
C CYS A 68 -10.31 -8.61 -19.23
N ILE A 69 -9.38 -7.85 -18.65
CA ILE A 69 -8.67 -8.27 -17.45
C ILE A 69 -9.13 -7.47 -16.25
N ALA A 70 -9.59 -8.19 -15.23
CA ALA A 70 -9.82 -7.67 -13.91
C ALA A 70 -8.67 -8.07 -12.97
N TYR A 71 -8.45 -7.25 -11.95
CA TYR A 71 -7.57 -7.52 -10.85
C TYR A 71 -8.39 -8.02 -9.65
N ASN A 72 -8.00 -9.14 -9.07
CA ASN A 72 -8.59 -9.66 -7.85
C ASN A 72 -7.51 -10.24 -6.93
N SER A 73 -7.41 -9.71 -5.71
CA SER A 73 -6.58 -10.29 -4.64
C SER A 73 -5.11 -10.54 -5.02
N GLY A 74 -4.53 -9.72 -5.90
CA GLY A 74 -3.15 -9.88 -6.34
C GLY A 74 -2.96 -10.56 -7.70
N LEU A 75 -4.04 -11.09 -8.27
CA LEU A 75 -4.03 -11.87 -9.50
C LEU A 75 -4.81 -11.17 -10.61
N TRP A 76 -4.39 -11.45 -11.84
CA TRP A 76 -5.11 -11.03 -13.04
C TRP A 76 -6.11 -12.13 -13.41
N VAL A 77 -7.33 -11.71 -13.72
CA VAL A 77 -8.48 -12.56 -14.00
C VAL A 77 -9.05 -12.17 -15.35
N THR A 78 -9.17 -13.13 -16.26
CA THR A 78 -9.88 -12.92 -17.53
C THR A 78 -11.38 -12.95 -17.27
N MET A 79 -12.10 -11.92 -17.69
CA MET A 79 -13.55 -11.80 -17.52
C MET A 79 -14.21 -11.26 -18.79
N ASN A 80 -15.52 -11.45 -18.92
CA ASN A 80 -16.29 -10.80 -19.97
C ASN A 80 -16.33 -9.29 -19.71
N CYS A 81 -16.00 -8.49 -20.72
CA CYS A 81 -15.95 -7.02 -20.64
C CYS A 81 -17.28 -6.37 -20.22
N MET A 82 -18.40 -7.07 -20.37
CA MET A 82 -19.74 -6.60 -20.00
C MET A 82 -20.06 -6.80 -18.51
N GLU A 83 -19.22 -7.53 -17.78
CA GLU A 83 -19.39 -7.76 -16.34
C GLU A 83 -19.22 -6.48 -15.53
N ARG A 84 -19.89 -6.43 -14.38
CA ARG A 84 -19.75 -5.30 -13.46
C ARG A 84 -18.57 -5.53 -12.52
N ALA A 85 -17.61 -4.62 -12.54
CA ALA A 85 -16.51 -4.57 -11.58
C ALA A 85 -16.19 -3.12 -11.21
N ASN A 86 -15.44 -2.94 -10.12
CA ASN A 86 -14.89 -1.63 -9.78
C ASN A 86 -13.81 -1.24 -10.80
N VAL A 87 -13.30 -0.01 -10.74
CA VAL A 87 -12.23 0.44 -11.67
C VAL A 87 -11.06 0.97 -10.86
N ILE A 88 -9.84 0.71 -11.33
CA ILE A 88 -8.64 1.38 -10.84
C ILE A 88 -8.17 2.31 -11.96
N CYS A 89 -8.16 3.61 -11.65
CA CYS A 89 -7.71 4.63 -12.57
C CYS A 89 -6.33 5.16 -12.14
N GLN A 90 -5.49 5.44 -13.11
CA GLN A 90 -4.27 6.22 -12.94
C GLN A 90 -4.48 7.62 -13.49
N VAL A 91 -3.95 8.60 -12.76
CA VAL A 91 -3.86 9.99 -13.21
C VAL A 91 -2.39 10.24 -13.44
N THR A 92 -2.02 10.56 -14.68
CA THR A 92 -0.70 11.11 -14.95
C THR A 92 -0.77 12.59 -14.64
N PRO A 93 -0.13 13.10 -13.56
CA PRO A 93 -0.07 14.54 -13.36
C PRO A 93 0.63 15.13 -14.59
N GLU A 94 -0.05 16.05 -15.30
CA GLU A 94 0.60 16.83 -16.35
C GLU A 94 1.78 17.55 -15.69
N LEU A 95 3.00 17.15 -16.06
CA LEU A 95 4.22 17.66 -15.45
C LEU A 95 4.36 19.15 -15.74
N GLY A 96 3.93 19.96 -14.79
CA GLY A 96 4.39 21.32 -14.63
C GLY A 96 5.90 21.32 -14.38
N ILE A 97 6.66 21.80 -15.37
CA ILE A 97 8.04 22.30 -15.29
C ILE A 97 9.12 21.24 -14.96
N GLN A 98 10.02 20.99 -15.93
CA GLN A 98 11.26 20.24 -15.74
C GLN A 98 12.11 20.89 -14.64
N GLY A 99 12.30 20.17 -13.52
CA GLY A 99 13.02 20.64 -12.33
C GLY A 99 12.30 20.34 -11.01
N VAL A 100 10.98 20.10 -11.05
CA VAL A 100 10.17 19.87 -9.84
C VAL A 100 10.15 18.41 -9.37
N GLN A 101 10.46 17.43 -10.24
CA GLN A 101 10.45 16.00 -9.88
C GLN A 101 11.40 15.64 -8.72
N ALA A 102 12.51 16.37 -8.55
CA ALA A 102 13.39 16.20 -7.39
C ALA A 102 12.72 16.65 -6.08
N TYR A 103 11.86 17.67 -6.16
CA TYR A 103 11.13 18.22 -5.02
C TYR A 103 9.94 17.38 -4.61
N ASP A 104 9.28 16.64 -5.51
CA ASP A 104 8.17 15.76 -5.11
C ASP A 104 8.64 14.67 -4.12
N SER A 105 9.79 14.04 -4.41
CA SER A 105 10.42 13.08 -3.48
C SER A 105 10.85 13.73 -2.16
N LEU A 106 11.24 15.01 -2.20
CA LEU A 106 11.65 15.78 -1.03
C LEU A 106 10.43 16.19 -0.20
N ILE A 107 9.35 16.62 -0.84
CA ILE A 107 8.06 16.99 -0.24
C ILE A 107 7.43 15.76 0.42
N GLU A 108 7.48 14.60 -0.22
CA GLU A 108 7.02 13.34 0.39
C GLU A 108 7.86 12.98 1.62
N ARG A 109 9.19 13.12 1.56
CA ARG A 109 10.06 12.89 2.72
C ARG A 109 9.79 13.88 3.84
N ILE A 110 9.66 15.17 3.54
CA ILE A 110 9.40 16.25 4.51
C ILE A 110 8.01 16.09 5.14
N SER A 111 6.98 15.74 4.37
CA SER A 111 5.61 15.54 4.89
C SER A 111 5.52 14.35 5.86
N ASN A 112 6.44 13.38 5.77
CA ASN A 112 6.52 12.24 6.67
C ASN A 112 7.35 12.53 7.95
N VAL A 113 8.13 13.62 7.99
CA VAL A 113 8.91 14.01 9.18
C VAL A 113 8.01 14.29 10.40
N PRO A 114 6.93 15.10 10.31
CA PRO A 114 6.03 15.32 11.45
C PRO A 114 5.45 14.03 12.05
N LYS A 115 5.10 13.04 11.20
CA LYS A 115 4.59 11.74 11.66
C LYS A 115 5.66 10.94 12.43
N LYS A 116 6.90 10.95 11.94
CA LYS A 116 8.01 10.29 12.65
C LYS A 116 8.37 11.00 13.94
N VAL A 117 8.37 12.34 13.95
CA VAL A 117 8.65 13.16 15.14
C VAL A 117 7.60 12.91 16.22
N THR A 118 6.31 12.93 15.86
CA THR A 118 5.22 12.65 16.82
C THR A 118 5.30 11.23 17.38
N LEU A 119 5.69 10.24 16.59
CA LEU A 119 5.93 8.87 17.06
C LEU A 119 7.09 8.80 18.07
N VAL A 120 8.21 9.47 17.76
CA VAL A 120 9.38 9.52 18.66
C VAL A 120 9.06 10.28 19.95
N GLN A 121 8.34 11.40 19.87
CA GLN A 121 7.88 12.15 21.05
C GLN A 121 7.00 11.29 21.96
N ARG A 122 6.05 10.53 21.39
CA ARG A 122 5.21 9.61 22.18
C ARG A 122 6.04 8.53 22.88
N ARG A 123 7.04 7.98 22.20
CA ARG A 123 7.96 6.99 22.81
C ARG A 123 8.79 7.60 23.93
N LEU A 124 9.27 8.83 23.75
CA LEU A 124 10.03 9.55 24.77
C LEU A 124 9.20 9.79 26.03
N GLU A 125 7.93 10.20 25.88
CA GLU A 125 7.02 10.41 27.01
C GLU A 125 6.74 9.10 27.78
N LEU A 126 6.62 7.97 27.08
CA LEU A 126 6.48 6.66 27.72
C LEU A 126 7.74 6.28 28.51
N VAL A 127 8.92 6.45 27.93
CA VAL A 127 10.20 6.17 28.61
C VAL A 127 10.34 7.04 29.86
N LYS A 128 10.00 8.33 29.77
CA LYS A 128 10.03 9.25 30.91
C LYS A 128 9.10 8.80 32.04
N LYS A 129 7.87 8.36 31.72
CA LYS A 129 6.93 7.82 32.72
C LYS A 129 7.47 6.56 33.40
N LEU A 130 8.03 5.63 32.62
CA LEU A 130 8.62 4.40 33.16
C LEU A 130 9.80 4.69 34.08
N LEU A 131 10.67 5.63 33.72
CA LEU A 131 11.78 6.07 34.57
C LEU A 131 11.29 6.68 35.88
N LEU A 132 10.28 7.56 35.84
CA LEU A 132 9.70 8.14 37.05
C LEU A 132 9.07 7.08 37.96
N GLN A 133 8.41 6.08 37.38
CA GLN A 133 7.83 4.98 38.13
C GLN A 133 8.93 4.13 38.80
N LEU A 134 9.98 3.77 38.07
CA LEU A 134 11.13 3.04 38.63
C LEU A 134 11.79 3.80 39.79
N MET A 135 11.97 5.12 39.66
CA MET A 135 12.53 5.95 40.72
C MET A 135 11.61 5.99 41.96
N LYS A 136 10.29 6.02 41.75
CA LYS A 136 9.32 5.98 42.84
C LYS A 136 9.35 4.61 43.54
N ASP A 137 9.30 3.52 42.79
CA ASP A 137 9.32 2.17 43.34
C ASP A 137 10.61 1.92 44.14
N GLN A 138 11.77 2.40 43.65
CA GLN A 138 13.03 2.36 44.41
C GLN A 138 12.98 3.17 45.70
N LYS A 139 12.38 4.36 45.65
CA LYS A 139 12.23 5.21 46.83
C LYS A 139 11.33 4.54 47.88
N ASP A 140 10.18 4.01 47.47
CA ASP A 140 9.23 3.34 48.36
C ASP A 140 9.89 2.10 48.99
N THR A 141 10.64 1.32 48.22
CA THR A 141 11.43 0.18 48.74
C THR A 141 12.46 0.62 49.79
N PHE A 142 13.16 1.73 49.56
CA PHE A 142 14.15 2.27 50.50
C PHE A 142 13.50 2.79 51.79
N GLU A 143 12.34 3.44 51.68
CA GLU A 143 11.57 3.89 52.84
C GLU A 143 11.08 2.70 53.68
N GLU A 144 10.55 1.64 53.05
CA GLU A 144 10.14 0.41 53.74
C GLU A 144 11.31 -0.26 54.49
N LEU A 145 12.48 -0.36 53.84
CA LEU A 145 13.71 -0.87 54.46
C LEU A 145 14.11 -0.03 55.70
N ASN A 146 14.04 1.30 55.61
CA ASN A 146 14.39 2.17 56.74
C ASN A 146 13.40 2.09 57.91
N THR A 147 12.10 1.97 57.66
CA THR A 147 11.11 1.75 58.73
C THR A 147 11.35 0.46 59.50
N ASN A 148 11.85 -0.58 58.84
CA ASN A 148 12.14 -1.87 59.45
C ASN A 148 13.47 -1.92 60.23
N ILE A 149 14.33 -0.90 60.11
CA ILE A 149 15.64 -0.84 60.78
C ILE A 149 15.54 -0.17 62.18
N CYS A 150 14.45 0.53 62.51
CA CYS A 150 14.31 1.26 63.78
C CYS A 150 13.82 0.44 65.01
N HIS A 151 13.79 -0.89 64.97
CA HIS A 151 13.32 -1.73 66.09
C HIS A 151 14.43 -2.42 66.91
N LEU A 152 15.70 -2.03 66.77
CA LEU A 152 16.77 -2.49 67.67
C LEU A 152 17.07 -1.42 68.72
N LYS A 153 16.33 -1.48 69.83
CA LYS A 153 16.73 -0.92 71.13
C LYS A 153 16.83 -2.06 72.15
#